data_AF-A0A953DS36-F1
#
_entry.id   AF-A0A953DS36-F1
#
_cell.length_a   1.000
_cell.length_b   1.000
_cell.length_c   1.000
_cell.angle_alpha   90.00
_cell.angle_beta   90.00
_cell.angle_gamma   90.00
#
_symmetry.space_group_name_H-M   'P 1'
#
loop_
_entity.id
_entity.type
_entity.pdbx_description
1 polymer ?
#
loop_
_entity_poly.entity_id
_entity_poly.type
_entity_poly.pdbx_seq_one_letter_code
_entity_poly.pdbx_strand_id
1 'polypeptide(L)' 'MSLSLTLALFGAAAALFALATLLARRPPHPGRVWLIPPGAVQFVCLLLMLATAAHLVSLLTGRPFTGRGGW' A
#
# COMPACT_ATOMS: atom_id res chain seq x y z
N MET A 1 2.37 -12.61 -11.88
CA MET A 1 3.19 -12.80 -10.66
C MET A 1 2.76 -14.07 -9.96
N SER A 2 3.62 -14.68 -9.13
CA SER A 2 3.22 -15.80 -8.28
C SER A 2 2.46 -15.31 -7.04
N LEU A 3 1.56 -16.14 -6.52
CA LEU A 3 0.76 -15.85 -5.32
C LEU A 3 1.64 -15.44 -4.13
N SER A 4 2.75 -16.16 -3.92
CA SER A 4 3.70 -15.89 -2.84
C SER A 4 4.29 -14.49 -2.93
N LEU A 5 4.60 -14.03 -4.14
CA LEU A 5 5.17 -12.70 -4.36
C LEU A 5 4.12 -11.61 -4.17
N THR A 6 2.88 -11.82 -4.64
CA THR A 6 1.78 -10.87 -4.42
C THR A 6 1.46 -10.70 -2.94
N LEU A 7 1.45 -11.79 -2.16
CA LEU A 7 1.29 -11.75 -0.70
C LEU A 7 2.45 -11.03 -0.02
N ALA A 8 3.69 -11.28 -0.44
CA ALA A 8 4.86 -10.60 0.12
C ALA A 8 4.80 -9.08 -0.13
N LEU A 9 4.44 -8.65 -1.34
CA LEU A 9 4.28 -7.23 -1.67
C LEU A 9 3.15 -6.57 -0.88
N PHE A 10 1.99 -7.22 -0.80
CA PHE A 10 0.85 -6.70 -0.03
C PHE A 10 1.21 -6.58 1.46
N GLY A 11 1.83 -7.62 2.03
CA GLY A 11 2.29 -7.63 3.42
C GLY A 11 3.34 -6.56 3.71
N ALA A 12 4.32 -6.39 2.82
CA ALA A 12 5.34 -5.35 2.94
C ALA A 12 4.74 -3.94 2.88
N ALA A 13 3.81 -3.70 1.95
CA ALA A 13 3.10 -2.42 1.85
C ALA A 13 2.26 -2.13 3.10
N ALA A 14 1.56 -3.13 3.64
CA ALA A 14 0.81 -3.02 4.88
C ALA A 14 1.71 -2.71 6.10
N ALA A 15 2.86 -3.38 6.19
CA ALA A 15 3.85 -3.13 7.24
C ALA A 15 4.42 -1.71 7.16
N LEU A 16 4.79 -1.25 5.97
CA LEU A 16 5.28 0.12 5.75
C LEU A 16 4.20 1.16 6.05
N PHE A 17 2.95 0.90 5.69
CA PHE A 17 1.82 1.77 6.03
C PHE A 17 1.62 1.86 7.54
N ALA A 18 1.67 0.73 8.26
CA ALA A 18 1.57 0.70 9.71
C ALA A 18 2.73 1.49 10.36
N LEU A 19 3.97 1.28 9.90
CA LEU A 19 5.13 2.03 10.37
C LEU A 19 4.97 3.54 10.10
N ALA A 20 4.59 3.94 8.88
CA ALA A 20 4.36 5.33 8.53
C ALA A 20 3.27 5.96 9.41
N THR A 21 2.24 5.20 9.78
CA THR A 21 1.18 5.65 10.70
C THR A 21 1.69 5.81 12.13
N LEU A 22 2.55 4.92 12.61
CA LEU A 22 3.20 5.07 13.91
C LEU A 22 4.13 6.29 13.94
N LEU A 23 4.83 6.57 12.84
CA LEU A 23 5.66 7.76 12.69
C LEU A 23 4.82 9.04 12.61
N ALA A 24 3.69 9.01 11.89
CA ALA A 24 2.79 10.15 11.74
C ALA A 24 2.15 10.58 13.08
N ARG A 25 2.00 9.66 14.03
CA ARG A 25 1.52 9.97 15.39
C ARG A 25 2.53 10.72 16.24
N ARG A 26 3.80 10.79 15.84
CA ARG A 26 4.82 11.54 16.59
C ARG A 26 4.60 13.05 16.38
N PRO A 27 4.69 13.87 17.44
CA PRO A 27 4.48 15.30 17.33
C PRO A 27 5.47 15.91 16.33
N PRO A 28 5.00 16.79 15.41
CA PRO A 28 5.89 17.45 14.48
C PRO A 28 6.94 18.28 15.22
N HIS A 29 8.22 18.14 14.86
CA HIS A 29 9.27 19.03 15.38
C HIS A 29 9.10 20.42 14.74
N PRO A 30 8.90 21.48 15.54
CA PRO A 30 8.84 22.84 15.01
C PRO A 30 10.19 23.18 14.35
N GLY A 31 10.17 23.61 13.09
CA GLY A 31 11.36 24.10 12.37
C GLY A 31 12.09 23.07 11.50
N ARG A 32 11.69 21.79 11.49
CA ARG A 32 12.29 20.78 10.59
C ARG A 32 11.41 20.58 9.36
N VAL A 33 11.90 20.96 8.18
CA VAL A 33 11.24 20.65 6.91
C VAL A 33 11.38 19.15 6.65
N TRP A 34 10.25 18.44 6.54
CA TRP A 34 10.24 17.02 6.24
C TRP A 34 10.38 16.81 4.72
N LEU A 35 11.52 16.25 4.29
CA LEU A 35 11.76 15.89 2.88
C LEU A 35 10.76 14.83 2.38
N ILE A 36 10.37 13.90 3.26
CA ILE A 36 9.43 12.82 2.95
C ILE A 36 8.37 12.81 4.07
N PRO A 37 7.23 13.50 3.88
CA PRO A 37 6.18 13.51 4.89
C PRO A 37 5.54 12.11 5.01
N PRO A 38 5.26 11.63 6.23
CA PRO A 38 4.70 10.29 6.44
C PRO A 38 3.34 10.12 5.76
N GLY A 39 2.58 11.20 5.57
CA GLY A 39 1.33 11.20 4.79
C GLY A 39 1.53 10.82 3.31
N ALA A 40 2.62 11.28 2.67
CA ALA A 40 2.93 10.88 1.30
C ALA A 40 3.31 9.39 1.22
N VAL A 41 4.07 8.89 2.21
CA VAL A 41 4.41 7.47 2.32
C VAL A 41 3.16 6.62 2.52
N GLN A 42 2.25 7.05 3.38
CA GLN A 42 0.95 6.39 3.59
C GLN A 42 0.16 6.31 2.29
N PHE A 43 0.04 7.41 1.55
CA PHE A 43 -0.68 7.43 0.27
C PHE A 43 -0.12 6.43 -0.74
N VAL A 44 1.20 6.41 -0.92
CA VAL A 44 1.87 5.46 -1.83
C VAL A 44 1.64 4.02 -1.39
N CYS A 45 1.80 3.72 -0.09
CA CYS A 45 1.55 2.37 0.43
C CYS A 45 0.08 1.95 0.23
N LEU A 46 -0.88 2.86 0.41
CA LEU A 46 -2.30 2.62 0.17
C LEU A 46 -2.58 2.25 -1.29
N LEU A 47 -2.01 3.00 -2.24
CA LEU A 47 -2.14 2.69 -3.67
C LEU A 47 -1.56 1.32 -4.00
N LEU A 48 -0.38 1.01 -3.44
CA LEU A 48 0.29 -0.27 -3.65
C LEU A 48 -0.53 -1.44 -3.09
N MET A 49 -1.10 -1.27 -1.90
CA MET A 49 -2.00 -2.25 -1.29
C MET A 49 -3.25 -2.46 -2.14
N LEU A 50 -3.87 -1.39 -2.66
CA LEU A 50 -5.08 -1.51 -3.48
C LEU A 50 -4.81 -2.23 -4.80
N ALA A 51 -3.71 -1.89 -5.47
CA ALA A 51 -3.28 -2.53 -6.72
C ALA A 51 -2.95 -4.01 -6.51
N THR A 52 -2.19 -4.34 -5.47
CA THR A 52 -1.84 -5.74 -5.17
C THR A 52 -3.01 -6.54 -4.65
N ALA A 53 -3.97 -5.92 -3.95
CA ALA A 53 -5.23 -6.56 -3.54
C ALA A 53 -6.08 -6.99 -4.75
N ALA A 54 -6.23 -6.12 -5.76
CA ALA A 54 -6.92 -6.50 -7.01
C ALA A 54 -6.26 -7.69 -7.69
N HIS A 55 -4.92 -7.72 -7.71
CA HIS A 55 -4.18 -8.87 -8.24
C HIS A 55 -4.37 -10.14 -7.40
N LEU A 56 -4.40 -10.01 -6.06
CA LEU A 56 -4.64 -11.12 -5.14
C LEU A 56 -6.02 -11.73 -5.33
N VAL A 57 -7.06 -10.89 -5.48
CA VAL A 57 -8.42 -11.33 -5.82
C VAL A 57 -8.42 -12.09 -7.14
N SER A 58 -7.69 -11.59 -8.14
CA SER A 58 -7.60 -12.27 -9.44
C SER A 58 -6.96 -13.65 -9.33
N LEU A 59 -5.90 -13.78 -8.53
CA LEU A 59 -5.21 -15.05 -8.30
C LEU A 59 -6.06 -16.04 -7.51
N LEU A 60 -6.78 -15.57 -6.48
CA LEU A 60 -7.62 -16.42 -5.64
C LEU A 60 -8.88 -16.91 -6.37
N THR A 61 -9.45 -16.09 -7.25
CA THR A 61 -10.68 -16.43 -7.99
C THR A 61 -10.42 -17.08 -9.34
N GLY A 62 -9.18 -17.02 -9.85
CA GLY A 62 -8.82 -17.47 -11.19
C GLY A 62 -9.43 -16.63 -12.32
N ARG A 63 -10.06 -15.50 -12.00
CA ARG A 63 -10.68 -14.57 -12.95
C ARG A 63 -10.03 -13.20 -12.81
N PRO A 64 -9.66 -12.52 -13.91
CA PRO A 64 -9.09 -11.18 -13.81
C PRO A 64 -10.09 -10.24 -13.13
N PHE A 65 -9.63 -9.50 -12.12
CA PHE A 65 -10.41 -8.44 -11.49
C PHE A 65 -10.57 -7.29 -12.48
N THR A 66 -11.80 -7.05 -12.96
CA THR A 66 -12.12 -6.01 -13.92
C THR A 66 -12.85 -4.84 -13.25
N GLY A 67 -12.55 -3.62 -13.70
CA GLY A 67 -13.25 -2.42 -13.24
C GLY A 67 -14.66 -2.31 -13.81
N ARG A 68 -15.45 -1.33 -13.33
CA ARG A 68 -16.80 -1.06 -13.85
C ARG A 68 -16.85 -0.75 -15.35
N GLY A 69 -15.74 -0.30 -15.94
CA GLY A 69 -15.63 -0.07 -17.39
C GLY A 69 -15.46 -1.34 -18.23
N GLY A 70 -15.27 -2.51 -17.60
CA GLY A 70 -14.96 -3.76 -18.31
C GLY A 70 -13.53 -3.83 -18.85
N TRP A 71 -12.71 -2.82 -18.58
CA TRP A 71 -11.27 -2.76 -18.83
C TRP A 71 -10.48 -2.66 -17.52
#